data_AF-A0A950DRY7-F1
#
_entry.id   AF-A0A950DRY7-F1
#
_cell.length_a   1.000
_cell.length_b   1.000
_cell.length_c   1.000
_cell.angle_alpha   90.00
_cell.angle_beta   90.00
_cell.angle_gamma   90.00
#
_symmetry.space_group_name_H-M   'P 1'
#
loop_
_entity.id
_entity.type
_entity.pdbx_description
1 polymer ?
#
loop_
_entity_poly.entity_id
_entity_poly.type
_entity_poly.pdbx_seq_one_letter_code
_entity_poly.pdbx_strand_id
1 'polypeptide(L)'
;MISILYRWWLPAAVSLATLVAACGLNTSAPSDQASSQPTVRTYYVAADEVTWDYAPSGIDQITGLPFGMMETPYVVRAPHRIGRLYRKAIYREYTDSSFRTIKPRAANDRYLGILGPIIHAEVGDTIKVVFKN
;
A
#
# COMPACT_ATOMS: atom_id res chain seq x y z
N MET A 1 16.76 28.98 -41.72
CA MET A 1 15.90 29.66 -40.72
C MET A 1 15.90 28.84 -39.45
N ILE A 2 16.13 29.53 -38.35
CA ILE A 2 16.61 29.04 -37.06
C ILE A 2 15.47 28.48 -36.19
N SER A 3 15.81 27.40 -35.48
CA SER A 3 15.36 26.88 -34.19
C SER A 3 14.11 27.45 -33.52
N ILE A 4 13.22 26.55 -33.06
CA ILE A 4 12.51 26.68 -31.78
C ILE A 4 12.47 25.29 -31.11
N LEU A 5 13.45 25.01 -30.27
CA LEU A 5 13.37 23.94 -29.25
C LEU A 5 13.02 24.62 -27.93
N TYR A 6 11.77 24.46 -27.50
CA TYR A 6 11.33 24.68 -26.12
C TYR A 6 10.43 23.50 -25.76
N ARG A 7 10.75 22.74 -24.72
CA ARG A 7 10.31 23.08 -23.37
C ARG A 7 10.65 21.93 -22.42
N TRP A 8 11.38 22.31 -21.39
CA TRP A 8 11.74 21.57 -20.20
C TRP A 8 10.49 21.07 -19.46
N TRP A 9 10.59 19.93 -18.77
CA TRP A 9 10.13 19.70 -17.39
C TRP A 9 10.36 18.23 -17.02
N LEU A 10 11.34 17.97 -16.16
CA LEU A 10 11.24 17.00 -15.08
C LEU A 10 12.10 17.58 -13.95
N PRO A 11 11.51 18.10 -12.86
CA PRO A 11 12.29 18.58 -11.74
C PRO A 11 13.05 17.38 -11.16
N ALA A 12 14.37 17.54 -11.05
CA ALA A 12 15.21 16.66 -10.27
C ALA A 12 14.62 16.50 -8.88
N ALA A 13 14.58 15.27 -8.38
CA ALA A 13 14.10 14.95 -7.04
C ALA A 13 14.79 15.85 -6.01
N VAL A 14 14.03 16.70 -5.32
CA VAL A 14 14.51 17.47 -4.18
C VAL A 14 14.39 16.56 -2.97
N SER A 15 15.47 15.88 -2.61
CA SER A 15 15.59 15.20 -1.32
C SER A 15 16.49 16.04 -0.42
N LEU A 16 15.89 16.77 0.52
CA LEU A 16 16.60 17.48 1.57
C LEU A 16 16.85 16.51 2.73
N ALA A 17 18.09 16.07 2.91
CA ALA A 17 18.49 15.31 4.09
C ALA A 17 18.76 16.29 5.25
N THR A 18 17.90 16.30 6.27
CA THR A 18 18.14 17.04 7.50
C THR A 18 19.04 16.21 8.42
N LEU A 19 20.19 16.77 8.79
CA LEU A 19 21.13 16.15 9.70
C LEU A 19 20.76 16.60 11.13
N VAL A 20 20.21 15.69 11.92
CA VAL A 20 19.89 15.98 13.33
C VAL A 20 21.15 15.77 14.16
N ALA A 21 21.76 16.86 14.63
CA ALA A 21 22.84 16.82 15.61
C ALA A 21 22.26 16.50 16.99
N ALA A 22 22.57 15.32 17.52
CA ALA A 22 22.17 14.93 18.88
C ALA A 22 23.05 15.67 19.91
N CYS A 23 22.64 16.87 20.32
CA CYS A 23 23.16 17.46 21.55
C CYS A 23 22.56 16.69 22.74
N GLY A 24 23.43 16.13 23.59
CA GLY A 24 23.06 15.25 24.70
C GLY A 24 22.21 15.94 25.77
N LEU A 25 20.90 16.02 25.54
CA LEU A 25 19.89 16.35 26.53
C LEU A 25 19.32 15.04 27.06
N ASN A 26 19.68 14.67 28.30
CA ASN A 26 19.04 13.58 29.04
C ASN A 26 17.58 13.99 29.33
N THR A 27 16.69 13.69 28.40
CA THR A 27 15.25 13.92 28.55
C THR A 27 14.65 12.72 29.26
N SER A 28 14.40 12.83 30.57
CA SER A 28 13.52 11.89 31.26
C SER A 28 12.10 12.16 30.81
N ALA A 29 11.53 11.24 30.03
CA ALA A 29 10.16 11.33 29.55
C ALA A 29 9.16 11.39 30.73
N PRO A 30 8.13 12.26 30.68
CA PRO A 30 7.03 12.21 31.63
C PRO A 30 6.32 10.86 31.49
N SER A 31 6.23 10.11 32.59
CA SER A 31 5.64 8.79 32.63
C SER A 31 4.12 8.88 32.86
N ASP A 32 3.36 9.28 31.84
CA ASP A 32 1.92 9.00 31.81
C ASP A 32 1.74 7.51 31.47
N GLN A 33 1.94 6.66 32.47
CA GLN A 33 1.85 5.21 32.37
C GLN A 33 0.37 4.80 32.39
N ALA A 34 -0.28 4.84 31.23
CA ALA A 34 -1.36 3.89 30.97
C ALA A 34 -0.73 2.49 30.91
N SER A 35 -1.23 1.59 31.74
CA SER A 35 -0.60 0.33 32.14
C SER A 35 -0.61 -0.77 31.07
N SER A 36 0.12 -0.63 29.96
CA SER A 36 0.49 -1.77 29.11
C SER A 36 2.01 -1.94 29.02
N GLN A 37 2.49 -3.17 29.22
CA GLN A 37 3.91 -3.50 29.12
C GLN A 37 4.33 -3.48 27.64
N PRO A 38 5.46 -2.83 27.30
CA PRO A 38 5.96 -2.81 25.93
C PRO A 38 6.07 -4.21 25.34
N THR A 39 5.40 -4.45 24.20
CA THR A 39 5.38 -5.76 23.55
C THR A 39 5.94 -5.69 22.13
N VAL A 40 6.63 -6.75 21.70
CA VAL A 40 7.06 -6.90 20.30
C VAL A 40 5.94 -7.55 19.49
N ARG A 41 5.36 -6.81 18.54
CA ARG A 41 4.31 -7.32 17.64
C ARG A 41 4.94 -7.72 16.31
N THR A 42 4.95 -9.02 16.03
CA THR A 42 5.55 -9.58 14.81
C THR A 42 4.49 -9.82 13.73
N TYR A 43 4.74 -9.30 12.54
CA TYR A 43 3.91 -9.49 11.34
C TYR A 43 4.73 -10.19 10.26
N TYR A 44 4.15 -11.21 9.62
CA TYR A 44 4.75 -11.91 8.49
C TYR A 44 4.06 -11.44 7.22
N VAL A 45 4.74 -10.68 6.38
CA VAL A 45 4.15 -10.04 5.20
C VAL A 45 4.93 -10.43 3.95
N ALA A 46 4.25 -10.79 2.87
CA ALA A 46 4.89 -11.00 1.58
C ALA A 46 4.29 -10.11 0.48
N ALA A 47 5.07 -9.86 -0.57
CA ALA A 47 4.61 -9.24 -1.80
C ALA A 47 4.20 -10.33 -2.82
N ASP A 48 2.91 -10.63 -2.89
CA ASP A 48 2.40 -11.63 -3.83
C ASP A 48 2.04 -10.98 -5.17
N GLU A 49 2.52 -11.55 -6.28
CA GLU A 49 2.01 -11.20 -7.61
C GLU A 49 0.60 -11.78 -7.83
N VAL A 50 -0.34 -10.92 -8.20
CA VAL A 50 -1.73 -11.30 -8.50
C VAL A 50 -2.22 -10.62 -9.76
N THR A 51 -3.22 -11.22 -10.41
CA THR A 51 -4.03 -10.51 -11.41
C THR A 51 -5.14 -9.78 -10.69
N TRP A 52 -5.08 -8.44 -10.69
CA TRP A 52 -6.03 -7.57 -10.03
C TRP A 52 -7.08 -7.04 -11.01
N ASP A 53 -8.36 -7.20 -10.67
CA ASP A 53 -9.49 -6.65 -11.41
C ASP A 53 -9.99 -5.38 -10.73
N TYR A 54 -9.85 -4.23 -11.39
CA TYR A 54 -10.31 -2.95 -10.83
C TYR A 54 -11.82 -2.77 -10.87
N ALA A 55 -12.54 -3.53 -11.71
CA ALA A 55 -13.97 -3.37 -11.93
C ALA A 55 -14.67 -4.74 -11.97
N PRO A 56 -14.57 -5.55 -10.89
CA PRO A 56 -14.94 -6.96 -10.91
C PRO A 56 -16.44 -7.20 -11.17
N SER A 57 -17.31 -6.24 -10.81
CA SER A 57 -18.77 -6.32 -11.03
C SER A 57 -19.19 -6.32 -12.49
N GLY A 58 -18.36 -5.79 -13.39
CA GLY A 58 -18.70 -5.67 -14.82
C GLY A 58 -19.75 -4.61 -15.15
N ILE A 59 -20.22 -3.87 -14.15
CA ILE A 59 -21.21 -2.79 -14.26
C ILE A 59 -20.78 -1.58 -13.44
N ASP A 60 -21.28 -0.41 -13.79
CA ASP A 60 -21.22 0.76 -12.93
C ASP A 60 -22.16 0.54 -11.73
N GLN A 61 -21.58 0.50 -10.53
CA GLN A 61 -22.33 0.25 -9.30
C GLN A 61 -23.20 1.44 -8.87
N ILE A 62 -22.98 2.64 -9.42
CA ILE A 62 -23.80 3.82 -9.14
C ILE A 62 -25.08 3.76 -9.96
N THR A 63 -24.98 3.49 -11.26
CA THR A 63 -26.14 3.47 -12.18
C THR A 63 -26.80 2.10 -12.31
N GLY A 64 -26.10 1.01 -11.99
CA GLY A 64 -26.56 -0.36 -12.20
C GLY A 64 -26.54 -0.82 -13.66
N LEU A 65 -25.97 -0.03 -14.57
CA LEU A 65 -25.93 -0.31 -16.00
C LEU A 65 -24.56 -0.84 -16.44
N PRO A 66 -24.47 -1.49 -17.61
CA PRO A 66 -23.19 -1.81 -18.23
C PRO A 66 -22.33 -0.56 -18.44
N PHE A 67 -21.01 -0.73 -18.40
CA PHE A 67 -20.06 0.36 -18.64
C PHE A 67 -20.32 1.09 -19.96
N GLY A 68 -20.40 2.42 -19.89
CA GLY A 68 -20.68 3.29 -21.01
C GLY A 68 -19.41 3.83 -21.67
N MET A 69 -19.59 4.91 -22.44
CA MET A 69 -18.48 5.53 -23.17
C MET A 69 -17.39 6.13 -22.26
N MET A 70 -17.74 6.52 -21.03
CA MET A 70 -16.81 7.15 -20.10
C MET A 70 -15.91 6.11 -19.39
N GLU A 71 -16.43 4.92 -19.13
CA GLU A 71 -15.72 3.85 -18.41
C GLU A 71 -14.97 2.93 -19.37
N THR A 72 -15.48 2.75 -20.60
CA THR A 72 -14.91 1.89 -21.65
C THR A 72 -13.39 2.05 -21.84
N PRO A 73 -12.81 3.28 -21.87
CA PRO A 73 -11.36 3.46 -21.99
C PRO A 73 -10.53 2.78 -20.88
N TYR A 74 -11.12 2.54 -19.70
CA TYR A 74 -10.42 1.97 -18.55
C TYR A 74 -10.70 0.48 -18.37
N VAL A 75 -11.90 0.02 -18.71
CA VAL A 75 -12.35 -1.34 -18.38
C VAL A 75 -12.28 -2.33 -19.55
N VAL A 76 -12.41 -1.85 -20.79
CA VAL A 76 -12.50 -2.69 -21.99
C VAL A 76 -11.13 -2.84 -22.67
N ARG A 77 -10.74 -4.09 -22.94
CA ARG A 77 -9.53 -4.41 -23.70
C ARG A 77 -9.67 -4.01 -25.17
N ALA A 78 -8.62 -3.43 -25.74
CA ALA A 78 -8.53 -3.05 -27.16
C ALA A 78 -7.05 -3.15 -27.63
N PRO A 79 -6.73 -2.99 -28.93
CA PRO A 79 -5.35 -3.15 -29.42
C PRO A 79 -4.28 -2.33 -28.68
N HIS A 80 -4.65 -1.17 -28.14
CA HIS A 80 -3.77 -0.30 -27.35
C HIS A 80 -4.28 -0.06 -25.91
N ARG A 81 -5.13 -0.95 -25.39
CA ARG A 81 -5.68 -0.86 -24.02
C ARG A 81 -5.73 -2.24 -23.36
N ILE A 82 -5.18 -2.32 -22.14
CA ILE A 82 -5.11 -3.57 -21.37
C ILE A 82 -6.51 -3.99 -20.88
N GLY A 83 -7.36 -3.03 -20.51
CA GLY A 83 -8.67 -3.25 -19.87
C GLY A 83 -8.56 -3.29 -18.34
N ARG A 84 -9.56 -3.81 -17.64
CA ARG A 84 -9.66 -3.76 -16.16
C ARG A 84 -8.69 -4.65 -15.37
N LEU A 85 -8.04 -5.62 -16.02
CA LEU A 85 -7.20 -6.66 -15.38
C LEU A 85 -5.72 -6.33 -15.50
N TYR A 86 -5.01 -6.20 -14.38
CA TYR A 86 -3.59 -5.88 -14.35
C TYR A 86 -2.82 -6.83 -13.43
N ARG A 87 -1.59 -7.21 -13.83
CA ARG A 87 -0.66 -7.86 -12.90
C ARG A 87 -0.13 -6.83 -11.90
N LYS A 88 -0.23 -7.15 -10.61
CA LYS A 88 0.17 -6.28 -9.48
C LYS A 88 0.88 -7.12 -8.43
N ALA A 89 1.77 -6.49 -7.66
CA ALA A 89 2.29 -7.06 -6.41
C ALA A 89 1.49 -6.46 -5.25
N ILE A 90 0.91 -7.29 -4.38
CA ILE A 90 0.12 -6.86 -3.24
C ILE A 90 0.70 -7.41 -1.94
N TYR A 91 0.62 -6.63 -0.87
CA TYR A 91 1.05 -7.10 0.44
C TYR A 91 -0.01 -7.99 1.07
N ARG A 92 0.39 -9.18 1.51
CA ARG A 92 -0.47 -10.14 2.21
C ARG A 92 0.17 -10.60 3.50
N GLU A 93 -0.65 -10.75 4.54
CA GLU A 93 -0.21 -11.28 5.81
C GLU A 93 -0.27 -12.81 5.81
N TYR A 94 0.75 -13.41 6.41
CA TYR A 94 0.88 -14.85 6.62
C TYR A 94 0.88 -15.15 8.12
N THR A 95 0.58 -16.39 8.47
CA THR A 95 0.50 -16.82 9.88
C THR A 95 1.86 -16.87 10.59
N ASP A 96 2.93 -17.14 9.83
CA ASP A 96 4.26 -17.42 10.35
C ASP A 96 5.36 -17.20 9.28
N SER A 97 6.61 -17.41 9.69
CA SER A 97 7.81 -17.24 8.86
C SER A 97 7.96 -18.27 7.72
N SER A 98 7.11 -19.29 7.64
CA SER A 98 7.14 -20.24 6.52
C SER A 98 6.50 -19.67 5.25
N PHE A 99 5.67 -18.63 5.39
CA PHE A 99 4.89 -18.03 4.30
C PHE A 99 4.08 -19.05 3.49
N ARG A 100 3.57 -20.10 4.14
CA ARG A 100 2.74 -21.14 3.51
C ARG A 100 1.24 -20.87 3.64
N THR A 101 0.83 -20.28 4.76
CA THR A 101 -0.58 -20.07 5.08
C THR A 101 -0.87 -18.57 5.14
N ILE A 102 -1.66 -18.08 4.19
CA ILE A 102 -2.16 -16.71 4.20
C ILE A 102 -3.11 -16.56 5.39
N LYS A 103 -2.92 -15.52 6.19
CA LYS A 103 -3.81 -15.21 7.30
C LYS A 103 -5.17 -14.77 6.74
N PRO A 104 -6.27 -15.43 7.11
CA PRO A 104 -7.59 -15.06 6.60
C PRO A 104 -7.95 -13.62 6.96
N ARG A 105 -8.38 -12.85 5.96
CA ARG A 105 -8.88 -11.49 6.16
C ARG A 105 -10.28 -11.55 6.78
N ALA A 106 -10.52 -10.77 7.83
CA ALA A 106 -11.84 -10.70 8.46
C ALA A 106 -12.90 -10.18 7.48
N ALA A 107 -14.16 -10.55 7.68
CA ALA A 107 -15.26 -10.08 6.82
C ALA A 107 -15.37 -8.55 6.80
N ASN A 108 -15.11 -7.92 7.95
CA ASN A 108 -15.12 -6.47 8.10
C ASN A 108 -13.99 -5.79 7.32
N ASP A 109 -12.90 -6.49 7.01
CA ASP A 109 -11.73 -5.91 6.34
C ASP A 109 -11.78 -6.07 4.81
N ARG A 110 -12.85 -6.66 4.27
CA ARG A 110 -13.01 -6.88 2.82
C ARG A 110 -12.85 -5.59 1.99
N TYR A 111 -13.23 -4.45 2.57
CA TYR A 111 -13.11 -3.14 1.92
C TYR A 111 -11.66 -2.73 1.62
N LEU A 112 -10.66 -3.31 2.30
CA LEU A 112 -9.25 -2.99 2.06
C LEU A 112 -8.83 -3.27 0.61
N GLY A 113 -9.50 -4.23 -0.06
CA GLY A 113 -9.23 -4.53 -1.46
C GLY A 113 -7.74 -4.83 -1.69
N ILE A 114 -7.10 -3.97 -2.49
CA ILE A 114 -5.68 -4.08 -2.88
C ILE A 114 -4.70 -3.70 -1.76
N LEU A 115 -5.17 -3.04 -0.71
CA LEU A 115 -4.33 -2.63 0.40
C LEU A 115 -3.80 -3.85 1.18
N GLY A 116 -2.63 -3.65 1.78
CA GLY A 116 -2.00 -4.63 2.66
C GLY A 116 -2.75 -4.85 3.97
N PRO A 117 -2.24 -5.75 4.84
CA PRO A 117 -2.79 -5.93 6.17
C PRO A 117 -2.63 -4.66 7.02
N ILE A 118 -3.58 -4.43 7.93
CA ILE A 118 -3.49 -3.35 8.89
C ILE A 118 -2.52 -3.76 10.00
N ILE A 119 -1.51 -2.93 10.24
CA ILE A 119 -0.52 -3.13 11.30
C ILE A 119 -0.95 -2.30 12.50
N HIS A 120 -1.24 -2.95 13.61
CA HIS A 120 -1.64 -2.31 14.87
C HIS A 120 -0.52 -2.38 15.92
N ALA A 121 -0.41 -1.34 16.74
CA ALA A 121 0.48 -1.27 17.88
C ALA A 121 -0.03 -0.23 18.88
N GLU A 122 0.36 -0.36 20.15
CA GLU A 122 0.17 0.66 21.18
C GLU A 122 1.45 1.50 21.34
N VAL A 123 1.33 2.64 22.02
CA VAL A 123 2.50 3.47 22.33
C VAL A 123 3.46 2.69 23.21
N GLY A 124 4.72 2.58 22.79
CA GLY A 124 5.76 1.82 23.48
C GLY A 124 6.01 0.43 22.88
N ASP A 125 5.11 -0.09 22.05
CA ASP A 125 5.34 -1.35 21.34
C ASP A 125 6.42 -1.25 20.27
N THR A 126 7.06 -2.39 19.99
CA THR A 126 7.96 -2.54 18.85
C THR A 126 7.28 -3.35 17.76
N ILE A 127 7.15 -2.78 16.57
CA ILE A 127 6.63 -3.50 15.39
C ILE A 127 7.79 -4.19 14.69
N LYS A 128 7.72 -5.52 14.56
CA LYS A 128 8.65 -6.33 13.76
C LYS A 128 7.93 -6.86 12.53
N VAL A 129 8.39 -6.46 11.34
CA VAL A 129 7.88 -7.02 10.08
C VAL A 129 8.91 -7.98 9.50
N VAL A 130 8.54 -9.25 9.36
CA VAL A 130 9.31 -10.25 8.63
C VAL A 130 8.77 -10.28 7.21
N PHE A 131 9.58 -9.76 6.28
CA PHE A 131 9.15 -9.56 4.90
C PHE A 131 9.71 -10.63 3.95
N LYS A 132 8.87 -11.09 3.02
CA LYS A 132 9.28 -11.94 1.89
C LYS A 132 8.93 -11.24 0.56
N ASN A 133 9.91 -11.16 -0.34
CA ASN A 133 9.72 -10.74 -1.72
C ASN A 133 9.44 -11.94 -2.62
#